data_AF-A0A397CEA3-F1
#
_entry.id   AF-A0A397CEA3-F1
#
_cell.length_a   1.000
_cell.length_b   1.000
_cell.length_c   1.000
_cell.angle_alpha   90.00
_cell.angle_beta   90.00
_cell.angle_gamma   90.00
#
_symmetry.space_group_name_H-M   'P 1'
#
loop_
_entity.id
_entity.type
_entity.pdbx_description
1 polymer ?
#
loop_
_entity_poly.entity_id
_entity_poly.type
_entity_poly.pdbx_seq_one_letter_code
_entity_poly.pdbx_strand_id
1 'polypeptide(L)'
;MASLNTARLLSPNQNDFKQCRTHGAFHKNFAGYMKIQTGFFGMWKVCFFTLQGIELTIAEDEGLPAARCDTIALDRYLRSCEKRQTPTVLCGWLSQLDAKGKVMGRYFYVLRHLTVSMAPNVDVLPEVYDVVTDATAAGADGAMELRFQTQPSMVLRFDSVELLRVWHAVLHTCMKEPSRALFG
;
A
#
# COMPACT_ATOMS: atom_id res chain seq x y z
N MET A 1 12.32 -27.34 22.85
CA MET A 1 12.47 -25.93 23.27
C MET A 1 13.34 -25.25 22.23
N ALA A 2 12.73 -24.59 21.23
CA ALA A 2 13.47 -23.89 20.19
C ALA A 2 13.74 -22.45 20.65
N SER A 3 15.00 -22.02 20.50
CA SER A 3 15.52 -20.74 20.96
C SER A 3 14.80 -19.57 20.31
N LEU A 4 14.26 -18.69 21.16
CA LEU A 4 13.78 -17.36 20.84
C LEU A 4 14.92 -16.44 20.37
N ASN A 5 14.54 -15.52 19.49
CA ASN A 5 15.14 -14.20 19.28
C ASN A 5 16.57 -14.13 18.75
N THR A 6 16.70 -14.26 17.43
CA THR A 6 17.70 -13.49 16.67
C THR A 6 17.10 -12.12 16.32
N ALA A 7 16.86 -11.28 17.33
CA ALA A 7 16.67 -9.86 17.08
C ALA A 7 18.00 -9.33 16.55
N ARG A 8 18.06 -9.03 15.25
CA ARG A 8 19.20 -8.29 14.67
C ARG A 8 19.28 -6.96 15.41
N LEU A 9 20.31 -6.80 16.24
CA LEU A 9 20.67 -5.52 16.84
C LEU A 9 21.06 -4.56 15.72
N LEU A 10 20.10 -3.75 15.25
CA LEU A 10 20.36 -2.69 14.28
C LEU A 10 21.18 -1.58 14.95
N SER A 11 22.32 -1.25 14.34
CA SER A 11 23.19 -0.18 14.81
C SER A 11 22.43 1.16 14.84
N PRO A 12 22.78 2.11 15.72
CA PRO A 12 22.10 3.40 15.84
C PRO A 12 22.01 4.22 14.53
N ASN A 13 22.85 3.90 13.54
CA ASN A 13 22.97 4.64 12.28
C ASN A 13 22.49 3.86 11.05
N GLN A 14 21.87 2.68 11.21
CA GLN A 14 21.29 1.95 10.08
C GLN A 14 19.82 2.31 9.88
N ASN A 15 19.59 3.06 8.81
CA ASN A 15 18.31 3.19 8.15
C ASN A 15 18.20 2.05 7.11
N ASP A 16 17.51 0.97 7.45
CA ASP A 16 17.27 -0.14 6.50
C ASP A 16 16.08 0.21 5.60
N PHE A 17 16.25 1.24 4.76
CA PHE A 17 15.29 1.59 3.73
C PHE A 17 15.53 0.76 2.48
N LYS A 18 14.50 0.06 2.05
CA LYS A 18 14.46 -0.68 0.80
C LYS A 18 13.46 -0.01 -0.13
N GLN A 19 13.81 0.04 -1.41
CA GLN A 19 12.82 0.34 -2.44
C GLN A 19 11.91 -0.89 -2.57
N CYS A 20 10.60 -0.70 -2.42
CA CYS A 20 9.65 -1.80 -2.63
C CYS A 20 9.75 -2.27 -4.08
N ARG A 21 9.73 -3.59 -4.29
CA ARG A 21 9.66 -4.16 -5.63
C ARG A 21 8.26 -3.90 -6.20
N THR A 22 8.10 -2.79 -6.88
CA THR A 22 6.95 -2.52 -7.75
C THR A 22 7.41 -2.74 -9.19
N HIS A 23 6.52 -3.13 -10.10
CA HIS A 23 6.79 -3.50 -11.52
C HIS A 23 7.53 -2.42 -12.34
N GLY A 24 8.77 -2.10 -11.98
CA GLY A 24 9.63 -1.10 -12.63
C GLY A 24 9.17 0.36 -12.57
N ALA A 25 8.16 0.72 -11.76
CA ALA A 25 7.60 2.06 -11.78
C ALA A 25 8.59 3.14 -11.30
N PHE A 26 8.65 4.27 -12.02
CA PHE A 26 9.50 5.44 -11.69
C PHE A 26 9.22 6.06 -10.32
N HIS A 27 8.05 5.80 -9.73
CA HIS A 27 7.73 6.18 -8.36
C HIS A 27 8.43 5.22 -7.40
N LYS A 28 9.52 5.69 -6.77
CA LYS A 28 10.22 4.93 -5.74
C LYS A 28 9.31 4.84 -4.51
N ASN A 29 8.61 3.72 -4.38
CA ASN A 29 7.98 3.34 -3.12
C ASN A 29 9.09 2.83 -2.18
N PHE A 30 9.08 3.27 -0.93
CA PHE A 30 10.09 2.88 0.04
C PHE A 30 9.42 2.22 1.23
N ALA A 31 10.08 1.23 1.81
CA ALA A 31 9.71 0.67 3.09
C ALA A 31 10.96 0.39 3.89
N GLY A 32 10.90 0.57 5.20
CA GLY A 32 12.07 0.35 6.04
C GLY A 32 11.86 0.74 7.49
N TYR A 33 12.79 0.28 8.33
CA TYR A 33 12.79 0.63 9.74
C TYR A 33 13.46 1.98 9.96
N MET A 34 12.81 2.84 10.73
CA MET A 34 13.41 4.08 11.24
C MET A 34 13.26 4.15 12.75
N LYS A 35 14.19 4.85 13.40
CA LYS A 35 14.03 5.29 14.78
C LYS A 35 13.37 6.66 14.79
N ILE A 36 12.22 6.77 15.46
CA ILE A 36 11.58 8.05 15.73
C ILE A 36 11.59 8.36 17.21
N GLN A 37 11.63 9.64 17.52
CA GLN A 37 11.52 10.11 18.88
C GLN A 37 10.04 10.27 19.23
N THR A 38 9.62 9.64 20.33
CA THR A 38 8.23 9.57 20.77
C THR A 38 8.09 10.04 22.21
N GLY A 39 6.96 10.69 22.51
CA GLY A 39 6.65 11.20 23.83
C GLY A 39 7.43 12.46 24.23
N PHE A 40 6.96 13.12 25.28
CA PHE A 40 7.51 14.39 25.78
C PHE A 40 8.93 14.26 26.35
N PHE A 41 9.30 13.06 26.82
CA PHE A 41 10.64 12.75 27.35
C PHE A 41 11.62 12.21 26.30
N GLY A 42 11.21 12.18 25.03
CA GLY A 42 12.14 11.96 23.92
C GLY A 42 12.63 10.51 23.76
N MET A 43 11.78 9.52 24.01
CA MET A 43 12.12 8.10 23.90
C MET A 43 12.20 7.66 22.43
N TRP A 44 13.30 7.00 22.04
CA TRP A 44 13.47 6.49 20.69
C TRP A 44 12.78 5.13 20.51
N LYS A 45 11.85 5.05 19.55
CA LYS A 45 11.17 3.80 19.16
C LYS A 45 11.55 3.44 17.71
N VAL A 46 11.85 2.17 17.47
CA VAL A 46 11.99 1.63 16.10
C VAL A 46 10.59 1.34 15.58
N CYS A 47 10.26 1.86 14.40
CA CYS A 47 9.00 1.60 13.72
C CYS A 47 9.24 1.32 12.24
N PHE A 48 8.32 0.61 11.62
CA PHE A 48 8.35 0.33 10.19
C PHE A 48 7.60 1.43 9.43
N PHE A 49 8.27 2.06 8.48
CA PHE A 49 7.69 3.11 7.64
C PHE A 49 7.46 2.60 6.24
N THR A 50 6.36 3.03 5.64
CA THR A 50 6.16 2.88 4.20
C THR A 50 5.83 4.22 3.58
N LEU A 51 6.53 4.55 2.49
CA LEU A 51 6.19 5.64 1.58
C LEU A 51 5.64 5.02 0.30
N GLN A 52 4.33 5.15 0.12
CA GLN A 52 3.53 4.46 -0.91
C GLN A 52 2.77 5.48 -1.74
N GLY A 53 3.27 5.81 -2.93
CA GLY A 53 2.73 6.89 -3.76
C GLY A 53 2.74 8.24 -3.01
N ILE A 54 1.59 8.63 -2.46
CA ILE A 54 1.41 9.88 -1.69
C ILE A 54 1.39 9.70 -0.19
N GLU A 55 1.36 8.47 0.33
CA GLU A 55 1.13 8.22 1.75
C GLU A 55 2.40 7.81 2.46
N LEU A 56 2.65 8.43 3.62
CA LEU A 56 3.63 7.98 4.59
C LEU A 56 2.88 7.33 5.77
N THR A 57 3.09 6.05 5.97
CA THR A 57 2.51 5.30 7.08
C THR A 57 3.59 4.77 8.01
N ILE A 58 3.23 4.56 9.29
CA ILE A 58 4.08 4.03 10.35
C ILE A 58 3.37 2.86 11.02
N ALA A 59 4.04 1.72 11.14
CA ALA A 59 3.57 0.55 11.87
C ALA A 59 4.57 0.16 12.96
N GLU A 60 4.12 -0.57 13.98
CA GLU A 60 5.03 -1.10 15.01
C GLU A 60 6.02 -2.11 14.43
N ASP A 61 5.58 -2.87 13.44
CA ASP A 61 6.37 -3.88 12.74
C ASP A 61 5.85 -4.05 11.30
N GLU A 62 6.63 -4.72 10.45
CA GLU A 62 6.27 -5.03 9.07
C GLU A 62 4.98 -5.88 9.01
N GLY A 63 4.03 -5.46 8.16
CA GLY A 63 2.76 -6.16 7.99
C GLY A 63 1.73 -5.93 9.11
N LEU A 64 2.06 -5.19 10.17
CA LEU A 64 1.09 -4.78 11.18
C LEU A 64 0.26 -3.58 10.71
N PRO A 65 -0.92 -3.31 11.31
CA PRO A 65 -1.73 -2.14 10.99
C PRO A 65 -0.90 -0.87 11.12
N ALA A 66 -0.90 -0.07 10.05
CA ALA A 66 -0.14 1.16 10.02
C ALA A 66 -1.01 2.35 10.44
N ALA A 67 -0.51 3.16 11.35
CA ALA A 67 -1.04 4.49 11.59
C ALA A 67 -0.51 5.42 10.50
N ARG A 68 -1.36 6.31 10.00
CA ARG A 68 -0.96 7.32 9.02
C ARG A 68 -0.10 8.40 9.70
N CYS A 69 0.99 8.80 9.05
CA CYS A 69 1.87 9.87 9.52
C CYS A 69 1.71 11.16 8.70
N ASP A 70 1.62 11.05 7.36
CA ASP A 70 1.43 12.21 6.46
C ASP A 70 0.89 11.80 5.07
N THR A 71 0.37 12.74 4.28
CA THR A 71 -0.05 12.49 2.88
C THR A 71 0.09 13.71 1.97
N ILE A 72 0.69 13.49 0.80
CA ILE A 72 0.68 14.48 -0.28
C ILE A 72 -0.74 14.60 -0.84
N ALA A 73 -1.23 15.81 -1.08
CA ALA A 73 -2.55 16.02 -1.67
C ALA A 73 -2.74 15.23 -2.98
N LEU A 74 -3.80 14.42 -3.05
CA LEU A 74 -4.08 13.50 -4.17
C LEU A 74 -4.07 14.20 -5.54
N ASP A 75 -4.67 15.40 -5.65
CA ASP A 75 -4.68 16.17 -6.88
C ASP A 75 -3.28 16.56 -7.36
N ARG A 76 -2.37 16.86 -6.41
CA ARG A 76 -0.98 17.18 -6.74
C ARG A 76 -0.27 15.97 -7.33
N TYR A 77 -0.57 14.78 -6.83
CA TYR A 77 -0.01 13.54 -7.32
C TYR A 77 -0.55 13.16 -8.69
N LEU A 78 -1.87 13.17 -8.89
CA LEU A 78 -2.48 12.87 -10.19
C LEU A 78 -1.98 13.81 -11.29
N ARG A 79 -1.86 15.11 -11.00
CA ARG A 79 -1.24 16.10 -11.89
C ARG A 79 0.24 15.83 -12.15
N SER A 80 0.99 15.37 -11.15
CA SER A 80 2.39 15.01 -11.33
C SER A 80 2.55 13.78 -12.23
N CYS A 81 1.72 12.75 -12.05
CA CYS A 81 1.70 11.57 -12.93
C CYS A 81 1.41 11.97 -14.38
N GLU A 82 0.40 12.81 -14.60
CA GLU A 82 0.05 13.32 -15.92
C GLU A 82 1.17 14.16 -16.55
N LYS A 83 1.71 15.14 -15.81
CA LYS A 83 2.81 15.99 -16.29
C LYS A 83 4.06 15.18 -16.67
N ARG A 84 4.33 14.11 -15.93
CA ARG A 84 5.51 13.26 -16.13
C ARG A 84 5.22 12.08 -17.05
N GLN A 85 3.99 11.91 -17.49
CA GLN A 85 3.53 10.73 -18.26
C GLN A 85 3.92 9.42 -17.55
N THR A 86 3.78 9.39 -16.22
CA THR A 86 4.02 8.18 -15.42
C THR A 86 2.72 7.55 -14.96
N PRO A 87 2.65 6.21 -14.87
CA PRO A 87 1.46 5.51 -14.46
C PRO A 87 1.14 5.84 -13.01
N THR A 88 -0.16 5.86 -12.72
CA THR A 88 -0.64 6.05 -11.35
C THR A 88 -0.37 4.75 -10.59
N VAL A 89 0.43 4.82 -9.54
CA VAL A 89 0.81 3.67 -8.71
C VAL A 89 0.46 3.94 -7.26
N LEU A 90 -0.44 3.13 -6.72
CA LEU A 90 -0.69 3.02 -5.30
C LEU A 90 -0.19 1.67 -4.80
N CYS A 91 0.20 1.61 -3.54
CA CYS A 91 0.43 0.34 -2.87
C CYS A 91 0.01 0.47 -1.40
N GLY A 92 -0.19 -0.68 -0.74
CA GLY A 92 -0.77 -0.72 0.58
C GLY A 92 -0.80 -2.12 1.16
N TRP A 93 -0.59 -2.22 2.47
CA TRP A 93 -0.89 -3.44 3.21
C TRP A 93 -2.39 -3.48 3.50
N LEU A 94 -3.11 -4.39 2.85
CA LEU A 94 -4.56 -4.51 2.96
C LEU A 94 -4.96 -5.90 3.45
N SER A 95 -6.10 -5.98 4.13
CA SER A 95 -6.67 -7.26 4.56
C SER A 95 -7.71 -7.73 3.55
N GLN A 96 -7.52 -8.93 2.99
CA GLN A 96 -8.53 -9.59 2.17
C GLN A 96 -9.58 -10.22 3.08
N LEU A 97 -10.86 -9.99 2.77
CA LEU A 97 -12.00 -10.55 3.50
C LEU A 97 -12.67 -11.68 2.69
N ASP A 98 -13.24 -12.64 3.41
CA ASP A 98 -14.16 -13.62 2.82
C ASP A 98 -15.57 -13.03 2.65
N ALA A 99 -16.49 -13.82 2.07
CA ALA A 99 -17.89 -13.43 1.87
C ALA A 99 -18.65 -13.14 3.18
N LYS A 100 -18.12 -13.55 4.33
CA LYS A 100 -18.69 -13.30 5.67
C LYS A 100 -18.01 -12.11 6.37
N GLY A 101 -17.08 -11.42 5.71
CA GLY A 101 -16.32 -10.31 6.28
C GLY A 101 -15.17 -10.73 7.19
N LYS A 102 -14.83 -12.01 7.27
CA LYS A 102 -13.69 -12.50 8.06
C LYS A 102 -12.39 -12.29 7.28
N VAL A 103 -11.34 -11.85 7.97
CA VAL A 103 -10.01 -11.69 7.38
C VAL A 103 -9.46 -13.06 6.97
N MET A 104 -9.18 -13.22 5.67
CA MET A 104 -8.54 -14.40 5.09
C MET A 104 -7.01 -14.29 5.13
N GLY A 105 -6.50 -13.08 4.91
CA GLY A 105 -5.08 -12.81 4.87
C GLY A 105 -4.78 -11.32 4.77
N ARG A 106 -3.52 -10.97 4.97
CA ARG A 106 -3.01 -9.60 4.80
C ARG A 106 -1.85 -9.64 3.84
N TYR A 107 -1.94 -8.85 2.79
CA TYR A 107 -0.99 -8.86 1.68
C TYR A 107 -0.59 -7.43 1.31
N PHE A 108 0.57 -7.32 0.65
CA PHE A 108 1.01 -6.08 0.06
C PHE A 108 0.44 -5.97 -1.35
N TYR A 109 -0.54 -5.09 -1.52
CA TYR A 109 -1.17 -4.83 -2.82
C TYR A 109 -0.48 -3.68 -3.54
N VAL A 110 -0.37 -3.81 -4.85
CA VAL A 110 0.10 -2.77 -5.76
C VAL A 110 -0.94 -2.57 -6.84
N LEU A 111 -1.47 -1.35 -6.94
CA LEU A 111 -2.32 -0.91 -8.03
C LEU A 111 -1.48 -0.08 -8.98
N ARG A 112 -1.25 -0.58 -10.19
CA ARG A 112 -0.63 0.18 -11.30
C ARG A 112 -1.71 0.47 -12.34
N HIS A 113 -2.17 1.71 -12.39
CA HIS A 113 -3.38 2.13 -13.13
C HIS A 113 -4.61 1.33 -12.66
N LEU A 114 -5.01 0.30 -13.41
CA LEU A 114 -6.11 -0.62 -13.05
C LEU A 114 -5.62 -2.06 -12.83
N THR A 115 -4.33 -2.32 -13.05
CA THR A 115 -3.75 -3.64 -12.78
C THR A 115 -3.44 -3.77 -11.30
N VAL A 116 -4.07 -4.74 -10.65
CA VAL A 116 -3.78 -5.11 -9.26
C VAL A 116 -2.79 -6.26 -9.24
N SER A 117 -1.78 -6.13 -8.39
CA SER A 117 -0.83 -7.18 -8.06
C SER A 117 -0.75 -7.34 -6.55
N MET A 118 -0.36 -8.51 -6.07
CA MET A 118 -0.21 -8.76 -4.64
C MET A 118 1.06 -9.54 -4.33
N ALA A 119 1.63 -9.30 -3.15
CA ALA A 119 2.76 -10.04 -2.61
C ALA A 119 2.50 -10.41 -1.15
N PRO A 120 3.06 -11.53 -0.65
CA PRO A 120 3.04 -11.83 0.78
C PRO A 120 3.90 -10.85 1.58
N ASN A 121 4.90 -10.22 0.95
CA ASN A 121 5.73 -9.19 1.57
C ASN A 121 6.32 -8.19 0.55
N VAL A 122 6.78 -7.02 1.02
CA VAL A 122 7.38 -5.95 0.20
C VAL A 122 8.70 -6.34 -0.48
N ASP A 123 9.38 -7.36 0.05
CA ASP A 123 10.62 -7.92 -0.50
C ASP A 123 10.36 -8.88 -1.69
N VAL A 124 9.12 -9.36 -1.84
CA VAL A 124 8.71 -10.28 -2.90
C VAL A 124 8.15 -9.49 -4.07
N LEU A 125 8.47 -9.89 -5.29
CA LEU A 125 7.89 -9.27 -6.48
C LEU A 125 6.39 -9.57 -6.51
N PRO A 126 5.51 -8.55 -6.56
CA PRO A 126 4.07 -8.76 -6.62
C PRO A 126 3.65 -9.53 -7.86
N GLU A 127 2.89 -10.59 -7.66
CA GLU A 127 2.27 -11.33 -8.74
C GLU A 127 1.03 -10.59 -9.22
N VAL A 128 0.89 -10.47 -10.54
CA VAL A 128 -0.29 -9.82 -11.14
C VAL A 128 -1.51 -10.68 -10.84
N TYR A 129 -2.52 -10.06 -10.22
CA TYR A 129 -3.79 -10.72 -9.96
C TYR A 129 -4.68 -10.58 -11.20
N ASP A 130 -5.10 -9.35 -11.51
CA ASP A 130 -5.92 -9.04 -12.68
C ASP A 130 -6.09 -7.52 -12.89
N VAL A 131 -6.83 -7.14 -13.92
CA VAL A 131 -7.30 -5.77 -14.19
C VAL A 131 -8.66 -5.52 -13.54
N VAL A 132 -8.75 -4.45 -12.77
CA VAL A 132 -9.98 -3.98 -12.13
C VAL A 132 -10.90 -3.39 -13.19
N THR A 133 -12.15 -3.86 -13.22
CA THR A 133 -13.21 -3.40 -14.11
C THR A 133 -14.25 -2.54 -13.39
N ASP A 134 -14.42 -2.73 -12.09
CA ASP A 134 -15.33 -1.96 -11.25
C ASP A 134 -14.86 -1.97 -9.78
N ALA A 135 -15.25 -0.95 -9.02
CA ALA A 135 -14.94 -0.82 -7.60
C ALA A 135 -16.14 -0.23 -6.86
N THR A 136 -16.63 -0.92 -5.83
CA THR A 136 -17.80 -0.52 -5.05
C THR A 136 -17.55 -0.62 -3.55
N ALA A 137 -18.29 0.13 -2.74
CA ALA A 137 -18.26 -0.06 -1.29
C ALA A 137 -18.67 -1.49 -0.93
N ALA A 138 -17.93 -2.13 -0.02
CA ALA A 138 -18.30 -3.43 0.50
C ALA A 138 -19.21 -3.30 1.73
N GLY A 139 -19.92 -4.37 2.08
CA GLY A 139 -20.78 -4.38 3.27
C GLY A 139 -20.01 -4.33 4.61
N ALA A 140 -18.69 -4.53 4.60
CA ALA A 140 -17.84 -4.42 5.78
C ALA A 140 -17.27 -3.01 5.93
N ASP A 141 -17.17 -2.53 7.18
CA ASP A 141 -16.62 -1.21 7.49
C ASP A 141 -15.18 -1.05 6.98
N GLY A 142 -14.93 0.09 6.34
CA GLY A 142 -13.61 0.42 5.80
C GLY A 142 -13.18 -0.51 4.65
N ALA A 143 -14.11 -1.17 3.96
CA ALA A 143 -13.80 -2.09 2.88
C ALA A 143 -14.37 -1.68 1.52
N MET A 144 -13.71 -2.13 0.46
CA MET A 144 -14.08 -1.97 -0.94
C MET A 144 -14.10 -3.33 -1.62
N GLU A 145 -15.11 -3.56 -2.44
CA GLU A 145 -15.16 -4.70 -3.35
C GLU A 145 -14.59 -4.28 -4.71
N LEU A 146 -13.59 -5.03 -5.18
CA LEU A 146 -13.03 -4.89 -6.51
C LEU A 146 -13.57 -6.02 -7.40
N ARG A 147 -14.06 -5.67 -8.58
CA ARG A 147 -14.39 -6.63 -9.64
C ARG A 147 -13.31 -6.61 -10.69
N PHE A 148 -13.04 -7.78 -11.24
CA PHE A 148 -11.94 -7.98 -12.17
C PHE A 148 -12.44 -8.50 -13.51
N GLN A 149 -11.56 -8.46 -14.50
CA GLN A 149 -11.88 -8.87 -15.87
C GLN A 149 -12.07 -10.39 -16.00
N THR A 150 -11.27 -11.18 -15.30
CA THR A 150 -11.20 -12.65 -15.41
C THR A 150 -11.27 -13.35 -14.06
N GLN A 151 -10.73 -12.73 -13.01
CA GLN A 151 -10.69 -13.26 -11.65
C GLN A 151 -11.99 -12.98 -10.88
N PRO A 152 -12.30 -13.77 -9.83
CA PRO A 152 -13.42 -13.47 -8.95
C PRO A 152 -13.23 -12.13 -8.22
N SER A 153 -14.34 -11.52 -7.79
CA SER A 153 -14.28 -10.28 -7.01
C SER A 153 -13.54 -10.47 -5.68
N MET A 154 -12.98 -9.39 -5.18
CA MET A 154 -12.18 -9.38 -3.95
C MET A 154 -12.63 -8.24 -3.05
N VAL A 155 -12.87 -8.56 -1.78
CA VAL A 155 -13.16 -7.55 -0.75
C VAL A 155 -11.89 -7.22 0.01
N LEU A 156 -11.48 -5.96 -0.05
CA LEU A 156 -10.28 -5.43 0.60
C LEU A 156 -10.68 -4.47 1.69
N ARG A 157 -10.21 -4.73 2.91
CA ARG A 157 -10.33 -3.83 4.06
C ARG A 157 -9.07 -3.00 4.21
N PHE A 158 -9.29 -1.70 4.38
CA PHE A 158 -8.28 -0.68 4.53
C PHE A 158 -8.06 -0.36 6.02
N ASP A 159 -6.83 -0.04 6.39
CA ASP A 159 -6.48 0.32 7.77
C ASP A 159 -7.00 1.71 8.17
N SER A 160 -7.34 2.55 7.19
CA SER A 160 -7.90 3.87 7.42
C SER A 160 -8.94 4.24 6.36
N VAL A 161 -9.89 5.10 6.74
CA VAL A 161 -10.92 5.64 5.84
C VAL A 161 -10.27 6.51 4.76
N GLU A 162 -9.16 7.17 5.08
CA GLU A 162 -8.43 8.02 4.14
C GLU A 162 -7.74 7.21 3.05
N LEU A 163 -7.08 6.09 3.41
CA LEU A 163 -6.49 5.18 2.42
C LEU A 163 -7.58 4.60 1.50
N LEU A 164 -8.73 4.21 2.07
CA LEU A 164 -9.89 3.80 1.29
C LEU A 164 -10.34 4.90 0.30
N ARG A 165 -10.44 6.15 0.76
CA ARG A 165 -10.82 7.30 -0.09
C ARG A 165 -9.82 7.55 -1.21
N VAL A 166 -8.52 7.45 -0.93
CA VAL A 166 -7.44 7.61 -1.91
C VAL A 166 -7.53 6.52 -2.98
N TRP A 167 -7.64 5.25 -2.57
CA TRP A 167 -7.78 4.13 -3.50
C TRP A 167 -9.03 4.24 -4.37
N HIS A 168 -10.17 4.56 -3.77
CA HIS A 168 -11.42 4.78 -4.49
C HIS A 168 -11.31 5.91 -5.53
N ALA A 169 -10.75 7.06 -5.14
CA ALA A 169 -10.58 8.20 -6.04
C ALA A 169 -9.62 7.89 -7.19
N VAL A 170 -8.50 7.20 -6.93
CA VAL A 170 -7.56 6.80 -7.97
C VAL A 170 -8.15 5.79 -8.94
N LEU A 171 -8.84 4.76 -8.45
CA LEU A 171 -9.51 3.76 -9.29
C LEU A 171 -10.52 4.42 -10.23
N HIS A 172 -11.41 5.26 -9.69
CA HIS A 172 -12.38 5.97 -10.52
C HIS A 172 -11.74 6.92 -11.54
N THR A 173 -10.66 7.60 -11.17
CA THR A 173 -9.92 8.45 -12.11
C THR A 173 -9.34 7.61 -13.25
N CYS A 174 -8.70 6.47 -12.92
CA CYS A 174 -8.12 5.57 -13.92
C CYS A 174 -9.18 4.95 -14.85
N MET A 175 -10.37 4.60 -14.32
CA MET A 175 -11.49 4.08 -15.13
C MET A 175 -12.06 5.14 -16.09
N LYS A 176 -12.13 6.40 -15.66
CA LYS A 176 -12.63 7.52 -16.50
C LYS A 176 -11.62 7.97 -17.54
N GLU A 177 -10.33 7.78 -17.27
CA GLU A 177 -9.23 8.25 -18.11
C GLU A 177 -8.33 7.07 -18.54
N PRO A 178 -8.83 6.18 -19.43
CA PRO A 178 -8.10 4.99 -19.85
C PRO A 178 -6.79 5.30 -20.59
N SER A 179 -6.64 6.50 -21.16
CA SER A 179 -5.38 6.98 -21.73
C SER A 179 -4.22 7.02 -20.73
N ARG A 180 -4.50 7.10 -19.42
CA ARG A 180 -3.48 7.02 -18.36
C ARG A 180 -2.79 5.65 -18.30
N ALA A 181 -3.38 4.60 -18.87
CA ALA A 181 -2.75 3.28 -18.97
C ALA A 181 -1.50 3.29 -19.86
N LEU A 182 -1.42 4.25 -20.80
CA LEU A 182 -0.33 4.39 -21.76
C LEU A 182 0.88 5.13 -21.18
N PHE A 183 0.76 5.65 -19.95
CA PHE A 183 1.85 6.28 -19.23
C PHE A 183 2.88 5.21 -18.84
N GLY A 184 4.16 5.47 -19.13
CA GLY A 184 5.26 4.49 -19.17
C GLY A 184 5.58 3.79 -17.85
#